data_AF-A0A0T1X7Y0-F1
#
_entry.id   AF-A0A0T1X7Y0-F1
#
_cell.length_a   1.000
_cell.length_b   1.000
_cell.length_c   1.000
_cell.angle_alpha   90.00
_cell.angle_beta   90.00
_cell.angle_gamma   90.00
#
_symmetry.space_group_name_H-M   'P 1'
#
loop_
_entity.id
_entity.type
_entity.pdbx_description
1 polymer ?
#
loop_
_entity_poly.entity_id
_entity_poly.type
_entity_poly.pdbx_seq_one_letter_code
_entity_poly.pdbx_strand_id
1 'polypeptide(L)'
;MPFYHATWDRHLPSILRNGLGGSAPDRKNFDCEDGLYLATDPSAALLILIEAAMIDSGPYRISPREANESMRLIVIDDSRIEACLCIPDPNLQRKGIAFIYKGVVDVRGMPVINMDTAMKALPSHVPDVHDKPS
;
A
#
# COMPACT_ATOMS: atom_id res chain seq x y z
N MET A 1 -0.42 -15.87 -0.33
CA MET A 1 0.58 -14.78 -0.13
C MET A 1 -0.18 -13.54 0.28
N PRO A 2 0.21 -12.82 1.35
CA PRO A 2 -0.57 -11.69 1.82
C PRO A 2 -0.55 -10.53 0.83
N PHE A 3 -1.60 -9.71 0.88
CA PHE A 3 -1.64 -8.39 0.29
C PHE A 3 -1.37 -7.32 1.35
N TYR A 4 -0.90 -6.18 0.91
CA TYR A 4 -0.61 -5.01 1.72
C TYR A 4 -1.37 -3.81 1.19
N HIS A 5 -1.99 -3.07 2.09
CA HIS A 5 -2.56 -1.76 1.79
C HIS A 5 -1.95 -0.72 2.74
N ALA A 6 -1.34 0.32 2.18
CA ALA A 6 -0.81 1.42 2.95
C ALA A 6 -1.88 2.52 3.09
N THR A 7 -2.01 3.05 4.30
CA THR A 7 -2.94 4.13 4.63
C THR A 7 -2.36 5.04 5.71
N TRP A 8 -3.05 6.13 6.00
CA TRP A 8 -2.75 7.00 7.14
C TRP A 8 -3.47 6.48 8.38
N ASP A 9 -2.81 6.55 9.53
CA ASP A 9 -3.35 6.14 10.85
C ASP A 9 -4.73 6.74 11.16
N ARG A 10 -4.97 8.01 10.79
CA ARG A 10 -6.25 8.70 10.92
C ARG A 10 -7.42 8.01 10.20
N HIS A 11 -7.14 7.19 9.18
CA HIS A 11 -8.16 6.46 8.44
C HIS A 11 -8.46 5.08 9.03
N LEU A 12 -7.56 4.54 9.87
CA LEU A 12 -7.72 3.21 10.47
C LEU A 12 -9.03 3.04 11.25
N PRO A 13 -9.50 3.99 12.09
CA PRO A 13 -10.75 3.80 12.83
C PRO A 13 -11.98 3.58 11.93
N SER A 14 -11.99 4.18 10.74
CA SER A 14 -13.05 3.97 9.74
C SER A 14 -12.87 2.63 9.04
N ILE A 15 -11.66 2.35 8.56
CA ILE A 15 -11.32 1.12 7.83
C ILE A 15 -11.59 -0.13 8.69
N LEU A 16 -11.14 -0.12 9.94
CA LEU A 16 -11.33 -1.23 10.87
C LEU A 16 -12.79 -1.42 11.31
N ARG A 17 -13.66 -0.43 11.09
CA ARG A 17 -15.09 -0.52 11.41
C ARG A 17 -15.91 -0.99 10.21
N ASN A 18 -15.60 -0.44 9.04
CA ASN A 18 -16.43 -0.54 7.84
C ASN A 18 -15.85 -1.48 6.78
N GLY A 19 -14.62 -1.96 6.96
CA GLY A 19 -13.84 -2.61 5.91
C GLY A 19 -13.05 -1.61 5.08
N LEU A 20 -12.18 -2.14 4.23
CA LEU A 20 -11.33 -1.38 3.33
C LEU A 20 -12.00 -1.35 1.94
N GLY A 21 -12.50 -0.18 1.54
CA GLY A 21 -13.11 0.03 0.23
C GLY A 21 -12.42 1.17 -0.53
N GLY A 22 -12.54 1.17 -1.86
CA GLY A 22 -12.07 2.27 -2.70
C GLY A 22 -12.84 3.57 -2.44
N SER A 23 -12.17 4.71 -2.60
CA SER A 23 -12.83 6.02 -2.57
C SER A 23 -13.84 6.16 -3.71
N ALA A 24 -14.83 7.03 -3.52
CA ALA A 24 -15.71 7.46 -4.60
C ALA A 24 -14.89 8.10 -5.76
N PRO A 25 -15.39 8.10 -7.00
CA PRO A 25 -14.63 8.50 -8.20
C PRO A 25 -14.05 9.91 -8.16
N ASP A 26 -14.60 10.79 -7.32
CA ASP A 26 -14.21 12.17 -7.11
C ASP A 26 -13.05 12.36 -6.12
N ARG A 27 -12.51 11.27 -5.55
CA ARG A 27 -11.42 11.29 -4.54
C ARG A 27 -10.34 10.25 -4.85
N LYS A 28 -9.95 10.14 -6.12
CA LYS A 28 -8.89 9.23 -6.59
C LYS A 28 -7.54 9.91 -6.57
N ASN A 29 -6.52 9.14 -6.16
CA ASN A 29 -5.12 9.58 -6.14
C ASN A 29 -4.46 9.52 -7.54
N PHE A 30 -5.04 8.77 -8.49
CA PHE A 30 -4.58 8.60 -9.86
C PHE A 30 -5.77 8.52 -10.82
N ASP A 31 -5.56 8.84 -12.10
CA ASP A 31 -6.54 8.57 -13.16
C ASP A 31 -6.58 7.06 -13.47
N CYS A 32 -7.21 6.30 -12.58
CA CYS A 32 -7.33 4.84 -12.64
C CYS A 32 -8.79 4.40 -12.46
N GLU A 33 -9.09 3.14 -12.81
CA GLU A 33 -10.41 2.56 -12.55
C GLU A 33 -10.73 2.57 -11.04
N ASP A 34 -12.02 2.68 -10.69
CA ASP A 34 -12.47 2.68 -9.28
C ASP A 34 -11.94 1.46 -8.53
N GLY A 35 -11.37 1.68 -7.34
CA GLY A 35 -10.88 0.58 -6.50
C GLY A 35 -9.91 1.04 -5.43
N LEU A 36 -9.37 0.07 -4.70
CA LEU A 36 -8.32 0.28 -3.72
C LEU A 36 -7.03 -0.42 -4.16
N TYR A 37 -5.89 0.21 -3.87
CA TYR A 37 -4.59 -0.37 -4.18
C TYR A 37 -4.21 -1.45 -3.18
N LEU A 38 -3.87 -2.63 -3.71
CA LEU A 38 -3.26 -3.73 -2.98
C LEU A 38 -1.89 -4.02 -3.59
N ALA A 39 -0.92 -4.38 -2.77
CA ALA A 39 0.37 -4.85 -3.25
C ALA A 39 0.76 -6.18 -2.61
N THR A 40 1.55 -6.99 -3.31
CA THR A 40 2.17 -8.20 -2.74
C THR A 40 3.51 -7.90 -2.05
N ASP A 41 4.01 -6.67 -2.21
CA ASP A 41 5.22 -6.14 -1.57
C ASP A 41 4.85 -4.93 -0.68
N PRO A 42 5.29 -4.90 0.59
CA PRO A 42 4.95 -3.80 1.49
C PRO A 42 5.57 -2.46 1.07
N SER A 43 6.75 -2.47 0.43
CA SER A 43 7.41 -1.27 -0.09
C SER A 43 6.60 -0.68 -1.23
N ALA A 44 6.06 -1.53 -2.11
CA ALA A 44 5.21 -1.08 -3.20
C ALA A 44 3.93 -0.41 -2.68
N ALA A 45 3.29 -0.97 -1.65
CA ALA A 45 2.14 -0.34 -0.99
C ALA A 45 2.50 1.04 -0.43
N LEU A 46 3.63 1.16 0.27
CA LEU A 46 4.10 2.44 0.83
C LEU A 46 4.41 3.48 -0.25
N LEU A 47 5.08 3.07 -1.34
CA LEU A 47 5.42 3.97 -2.44
C LEU A 47 4.17 4.58 -3.09
N ILE A 48 3.12 3.77 -3.30
CA ILE A 48 1.84 4.26 -3.82
C ILE A 48 1.23 5.31 -2.90
N LEU A 49 1.28 5.12 -1.58
CA LEU A 49 0.79 6.10 -0.62
C LEU A 49 1.61 7.39 -0.62
N ILE A 50 2.94 7.28 -0.71
CA ILE A 50 3.86 8.43 -0.78
C ILE A 50 3.64 9.22 -2.08
N GLU A 51 3.47 8.53 -3.20
CA GLU A 51 3.22 9.16 -4.49
C GLU A 51 1.86 9.86 -4.50
N ALA A 52 0.81 9.16 -4.06
CA ALA A 52 -0.53 9.73 -3.88
C ALA A 52 -0.49 10.99 -3.02
N ALA A 53 0.26 10.94 -1.92
CA ALA A 53 0.52 12.08 -1.10
C ALA A 53 1.15 13.22 -1.96
N MET A 54 2.33 13.01 -2.53
CA MET A 54 3.03 14.05 -3.29
C MET A 54 2.19 14.70 -4.41
N ILE A 55 1.22 13.98 -4.98
CA ILE A 55 0.32 14.46 -6.04
C ILE A 55 -0.87 15.25 -5.47
N ASP A 56 -1.62 14.68 -4.51
CA ASP A 56 -2.89 15.25 -4.02
C ASP A 56 -2.69 16.45 -3.10
N SER A 57 -1.53 16.52 -2.44
CA SER A 57 -1.24 17.60 -1.50
C SER A 57 -0.19 18.50 -2.11
N GLY A 58 -0.59 19.73 -2.44
CA GLY A 58 0.32 20.86 -2.29
C GLY A 58 1.06 20.76 -0.94
N PRO A 59 2.25 21.36 -0.82
CA PRO A 59 3.34 20.90 0.05
C PRO A 59 2.83 20.33 1.36
N TYR A 60 2.95 19.00 1.54
CA TYR A 60 2.70 18.37 2.83
C TYR A 60 3.42 19.17 3.92
N ARG A 61 2.65 19.76 4.82
CA ARG A 61 3.17 20.40 6.04
C ARG A 61 3.54 19.36 7.10
N ILE A 62 3.79 18.12 6.70
CA ILE A 62 4.26 17.06 7.59
C ILE A 62 5.70 16.74 7.19
N SER A 63 6.57 16.66 8.17
CA SER A 63 7.94 16.22 7.97
C SER A 63 7.98 14.74 7.57
N PRO A 64 9.06 14.28 6.91
CA PRO A 64 9.25 12.85 6.63
C PRO A 64 9.15 11.97 7.87
N ARG A 65 9.58 12.48 9.04
CA ARG A 65 9.45 11.79 10.33
C ARG A 65 7.98 11.60 10.71
N GLU A 66 7.19 12.67 10.69
CA GLU A 66 5.76 12.60 11.01
C GLU A 66 5.01 11.72 10.00
N ALA A 67 5.40 11.75 8.72
CA ALA A 67 4.87 10.86 7.70
C ALA A 67 5.13 9.40 8.06
N ASN A 68 6.39 9.04 8.37
CA ASN A 68 6.77 7.70 8.80
C ASN A 68 5.99 7.23 10.04
N GLU A 69 5.80 8.12 11.02
CA GLU A 69 5.06 7.84 12.25
C GLU A 69 3.54 7.68 12.00
N SER A 70 3.00 8.25 10.92
CA SER A 70 1.56 8.21 10.60
C SER A 70 1.19 7.14 9.58
N MET A 71 2.14 6.65 8.76
CA MET A 71 1.87 5.61 7.78
C MET A 71 1.68 4.24 8.41
N ARG A 72 0.69 3.49 7.92
CA ARG A 72 0.31 2.17 8.43
C ARG A 72 0.07 1.23 7.27
N LEU A 73 0.50 -0.01 7.40
CA LEU A 73 0.15 -1.07 6.46
C LEU A 73 -0.82 -2.04 7.12
N ILE A 74 -1.90 -2.36 6.43
CA ILE A 74 -2.80 -3.45 6.77
C ILE A 74 -2.29 -4.69 6.03
N VAL A 75 -2.03 -5.78 6.78
CA VAL A 75 -1.61 -7.07 6.23
C VAL A 75 -2.86 -7.91 5.99
N ILE A 76 -3.17 -8.17 4.74
CA ILE A 76 -4.43 -8.78 4.30
C ILE A 76 -4.16 -10.21 3.85
N ASP A 77 -4.84 -11.17 4.48
CA ASP A 77 -4.85 -12.57 4.05
C ASP A 77 -5.48 -12.70 2.65
N ASP A 78 -4.87 -13.45 1.73
CA ASP A 78 -5.38 -13.63 0.37
C ASP A 78 -6.74 -14.34 0.31
N SER A 79 -7.10 -15.10 1.34
CA SER A 79 -8.45 -15.66 1.49
C SER A 79 -9.55 -14.60 1.65
N ARG A 80 -9.19 -13.34 1.95
CA ARG A 80 -10.12 -12.19 1.99
C ARG A 80 -10.29 -11.51 0.64
N ILE A 81 -9.55 -11.94 -0.38
CA ILE A 81 -9.51 -11.30 -1.70
C ILE A 81 -10.18 -12.19 -2.74
N GLU A 82 -11.19 -11.64 -3.40
CA GLU A 82 -11.77 -12.26 -4.58
C GLU A 82 -10.90 -11.96 -5.81
N ALA A 83 -10.16 -12.97 -6.29
CA ALA A 83 -9.19 -12.79 -7.37
C ALA A 83 -9.79 -12.20 -8.66
N CYS A 84 -11.07 -12.44 -8.94
CA CYS A 84 -11.77 -11.88 -10.10
C CYS A 84 -11.98 -10.35 -10.02
N LEU A 85 -11.86 -9.77 -8.83
CA LEU A 85 -11.97 -8.33 -8.59
C LEU A 85 -10.60 -7.64 -8.51
N CYS A 86 -9.49 -8.40 -8.56
CA CYS A 86 -8.12 -7.88 -8.59
C CYS A 86 -7.64 -7.68 -10.02
N ILE A 87 -7.47 -6.42 -10.42
CA ILE A 87 -6.93 -6.06 -11.73
C ILE A 87 -5.48 -5.61 -11.54
N PRO A 88 -4.50 -6.17 -12.28
CA PRO A 88 -3.13 -5.65 -12.24
C PRO A 88 -3.11 -4.15 -12.56
N ASP A 89 -2.35 -3.37 -11.79
CA ASP A 89 -2.23 -1.93 -12.04
C ASP A 89 -1.67 -1.69 -13.45
N PRO A 90 -2.40 -0.99 -14.35
CA PRO A 90 -1.94 -0.74 -15.70
C PRO A 90 -0.74 0.21 -15.79
N ASN A 91 -0.49 1.01 -14.75
CA ASN A 91 0.55 2.03 -14.72
C ASN A 91 1.90 1.51 -14.22
N LEU A 92 1.92 0.36 -13.54
CA LEU A 92 3.15 -0.25 -13.03
C LEU A 92 3.76 -1.21 -14.06
N GLN A 93 4.97 -0.87 -14.51
CA GLN A 93 5.73 -1.70 -15.47
C GLN A 93 6.02 -3.11 -14.93
N ARG A 94 6.15 -3.26 -13.60
CA ARG A 94 6.37 -4.56 -12.96
C ARG A 94 5.02 -5.23 -12.66
N LYS A 95 4.58 -6.05 -13.61
CA LYS A 95 3.34 -6.83 -13.50
C LYS A 95 3.34 -7.73 -12.27
N GLY A 96 2.17 -7.86 -11.63
CA GLY A 96 1.93 -8.81 -10.53
C GLY A 96 2.35 -8.35 -9.14
N ILE A 97 2.74 -7.09 -8.98
CA ILE A 97 3.12 -6.52 -7.67
C ILE A 97 2.03 -5.67 -7.07
N ALA A 98 1.31 -4.91 -7.89
CA ALA A 98 0.23 -4.05 -7.44
C ALA A 98 -1.04 -4.34 -8.24
N PHE A 99 -2.16 -4.17 -7.57
CA PHE A 99 -3.48 -4.51 -8.04
C PHE A 99 -4.45 -3.41 -7.62
N ILE A 100 -5.41 -3.12 -8.48
CA ILE A 100 -6.61 -2.34 -8.17
C ILE A 100 -7.70 -3.37 -7.85
N TYR A 101 -8.17 -3.38 -6.60
CA TYR A 101 -9.26 -4.24 -6.16
C TYR A 101 -10.60 -3.50 -6.20
N LYS A 102 -11.55 -4.04 -6.97
CA LYS A 102 -12.87 -3.45 -7.23
C LYS A 102 -13.95 -3.92 -6.24
N GLY A 103 -13.66 -3.85 -4.94
CA GLY A 103 -14.59 -4.31 -3.90
C GLY A 103 -14.30 -3.70 -2.53
N VAL A 104 -14.91 -4.29 -1.50
CA VAL A 104 -14.62 -3.98 -0.10
C VAL A 104 -14.03 -5.21 0.56
N VAL A 105 -12.85 -5.05 1.14
CA VAL A 105 -12.16 -6.12 1.87
C VAL A 105 -12.50 -6.01 3.36
N ASP A 106 -12.95 -7.12 3.96
CA ASP A 106 -13.07 -7.19 5.41
C ASP A 106 -11.67 -7.36 6.05
N VAL A 107 -11.17 -6.27 6.60
CA VAL A 107 -9.86 -6.19 7.25
C VAL A 107 -9.95 -6.19 8.79
N ARG A 108 -11.12 -6.52 9.35
CA ARG A 108 -11.29 -6.58 10.81
C ARG A 108 -10.40 -7.68 11.41
N GLY A 109 -9.65 -7.31 12.44
CA GLY A 109 -8.71 -8.22 13.11
C GLY A 109 -7.46 -8.55 12.30
N MET A 110 -7.25 -7.91 11.14
CA MET A 110 -6.01 -8.05 10.38
C MET A 110 -4.86 -7.29 11.07
N PRO A 111 -3.61 -7.80 11.00
CA PRO A 111 -2.46 -7.11 11.53
C PRO A 111 -2.28 -5.74 10.87
N VAL A 112 -2.00 -4.73 11.70
CA VAL A 112 -1.58 -3.40 11.23
C VAL A 112 -0.16 -3.16 11.70
N ILE A 113 0.73 -2.87 10.77
CA ILE A 113 2.16 -2.65 11.04
C ILE A 113 2.57 -1.23 10.64
N ASN A 114 3.62 -0.72 11.27
CA ASN A 114 4.24 0.54 10.87
C ASN A 114 5.30 0.28 9.78
N MET A 115 5.85 1.38 9.24
CA MET A 115 6.87 1.32 8.20
C MET A 115 8.15 0.60 8.67
N ASP A 116 8.62 0.84 9.90
CA ASP A 116 9.82 0.18 10.43
C ASP A 116 9.68 -1.36 10.46
N THR A 117 8.53 -1.87 10.89
CA THR A 117 8.23 -3.30 10.88
C THR A 117 8.12 -3.83 9.45
N ALA A 118 7.48 -3.08 8.54
CA ALA A 118 7.35 -3.46 7.14
C ALA A 118 8.71 -3.58 6.44
N MET A 119 9.63 -2.65 6.68
CA MET A 119 10.96 -2.64 6.07
C MET A 119 11.89 -3.73 6.62
N LYS A 120 11.70 -4.15 7.89
CA LYS A 120 12.45 -5.26 8.49
C LYS A 120 11.99 -6.64 7.99
N ALA A 121 10.78 -6.74 7.46
CA ALA A 121 10.25 -7.99 6.92
C ALA A 121 10.72 -8.29 5.49
N LEU A 122 11.41 -7.34 4.84
CA LEU A 122 12.00 -7.54 3.51
C LEU A 122 13.33 -8.31 3.63
N PRO A 123 13.57 -9.31 2.77
CA PRO A 123 14.90 -9.89 2.66
C PRO A 123 15.88 -8.78 2.27
N SER A 124 16.94 -8.60 3.05
CA SER A 124 18.04 -7.70 2.75
C SER A 124 18.79 -8.22 1.50
N HIS A 125 18.34 -7.86 0.31
CA HIS A 125 19.16 -7.93 -0.90
C HIS A 125 19.80 -6.57 -1.12
N VAL A 126 20.79 -6.27 -0.30
CA VAL A 126 21.85 -5.35 -0.70
C VAL A 126 22.87 -6.22 -1.43
N PRO A 127 22.99 -6.16 -2.76
CA PRO A 127 24.14 -6.77 -3.43
C PRO A 127 25.41 -6.09 -2.90
N ASP A 128 26.33 -6.88 -2.38
CA ASP A 128 27.64 -6.42 -1.93
C ASP A 128 28.36 -5.76 -3.11
N VAL A 129 28.51 -4.42 -3.10
CA VAL A 129 29.16 -3.66 -4.19
C VAL A 129 30.69 -3.73 -4.06
N HIS A 130 31.23 -4.85 -3.57
CA HIS A 130 32.66 -4.99 -3.28
C HIS A 130 33.38 -6.17 -3.92
N ASP A 131 32.77 -6.90 -4.86
CA ASP A 131 33.55 -7.79 -5.74
C ASP A 131 33.85 -7.11 -7.08
N LYS A 132 34.90 -6.27 -7.08
CA LYS A 132 35.64 -6.01 -8.30
C LYS A 132 36.66 -7.14 -8.50
N PRO A 133 36.55 -7.96 -9.56
CA PRO A 133 37.62 -8.90 -9.87
C PRO A 133 38.86 -8.12 -10.28
N SER A 134 39.99 -8.45 -9.63
CA SER A 134 41.34 -8.04 -10.03
C SER A 134 41.86 -8.98 -11.11
#